data_AF-A0A2V7D5M1-F1
#
_entry.id   AF-A0A2V7D5M1-F1
#
_cell.length_a   1.000
_cell.length_b   1.000
_cell.length_c   1.000
_cell.angle_alpha   90.00
_cell.angle_beta   90.00
_cell.angle_gamma   90.00
#
_symmetry.space_group_name_H-M   'P 1'
#
loop_
_entity.id
_entity.type
_entity.pdbx_description
1 polymer ?
#
loop_
_entity_poly.entity_id
_entity_poly.type
_entity_poly.pdbx_seq_one_letter_code
_entity_poly.pdbx_strand_id
1 'polypeptide(L)' 'AELRYLVLPQRPAGTEHLSEDELAELVTRDAMIGTGTVAPPAPKAKR' A
#
# COMPACT_ATOMS: atom_id res chain seq x y z
N ALA A 1 0.11 -26.17 -14.57
CA ALA A 1 -0.77 -25.53 -13.57
C ALA A 1 -0.67 -24.02 -13.76
N GLU A 2 -1.79 -23.31 -13.85
CA GLU A 2 -1.86 -21.92 -14.36
C GLU A 2 -2.51 -20.94 -13.38
N LEU A 3 -2.54 -21.29 -12.08
CA LEU A 3 -3.12 -20.41 -11.07
C LEU A 3 -2.17 -19.25 -10.76
N ARG A 4 -2.71 -18.03 -10.78
CA ARG A 4 -2.01 -16.81 -10.39
C ARG A 4 -2.68 -16.25 -9.14
N TYR A 5 -1.86 -15.90 -8.16
CA TYR A 5 -2.28 -15.29 -6.92
C TYR A 5 -1.63 -13.93 -6.75
N LEU A 6 -2.32 -13.08 -6.01
CA LEU A 6 -1.86 -11.77 -5.61
C LEU A 6 -2.16 -11.59 -4.13
N VAL A 7 -1.24 -10.97 -3.40
CA VAL A 7 -1.50 -10.53 -2.03
C VAL A 7 -2.17 -9.16 -2.09
N LEU A 8 -3.34 -9.04 -1.45
CA LEU A 8 -3.95 -7.75 -1.16
C LEU A 8 -3.40 -7.26 0.18
N PRO A 9 -2.52 -6.25 0.21
CA PRO A 9 -1.97 -5.75 1.46
C PRO A 9 -3.05 -5.07 2.31
N GLN A 10 -2.87 -5.13 3.63
CA GLN A 10 -3.70 -4.38 4.57
C GLN A 10 -3.49 -2.87 4.37
N ARG A 11 -4.59 -2.10 4.44
CA ARG A 11 -4.53 -0.63 4.40
C ARG A 11 -3.70 -0.11 5.59
N PRO A 12 -2.63 0.68 5.37
CA PRO A 12 -1.83 1.24 6.45
C PRO A 12 -2.60 2.34 7.21
N ALA A 13 -2.31 2.49 8.50
CA ALA A 13 -2.90 3.51 9.34
C ALA A 13 -2.55 4.93 8.86
N GLY A 14 -3.42 5.91 9.14
CA GLY A 14 -3.18 7.30 8.78
C GLY A 14 -3.44 7.59 7.30
N THR A 15 -4.11 6.68 6.58
CA THR A 15 -4.48 6.85 5.17
C THR A 15 -5.97 7.06 4.96
N GLU A 16 -6.75 7.27 6.03
CA GLU A 16 -8.23 7.34 6.00
C GLU A 16 -8.75 8.45 5.09
N HIS A 17 -7.93 9.48 4.87
CA HIS A 17 -8.22 10.66 4.06
C HIS A 17 -7.67 10.61 2.64
N LEU A 18 -6.88 9.57 2.29
CA LEU A 18 -6.32 9.42 0.95
C LEU A 18 -7.37 8.92 -0.02
N SER A 19 -7.30 9.44 -1.24
CA SER A 19 -8.00 8.93 -2.42
C SER A 19 -7.48 7.56 -2.86
N GLU A 20 -8.18 6.93 -3.79
CA GLU A 20 -7.76 5.64 -4.37
C GLU A 20 -6.39 5.75 -5.07
N ASP A 21 -6.18 6.80 -5.86
CA ASP A 21 -4.91 7.02 -6.58
C ASP A 21 -3.75 7.22 -5.58
N GLU A 22 -3.97 8.01 -4.53
CA GLU A 22 -2.96 8.22 -3.48
C GLU A 22 -2.67 6.95 -2.67
N LEU A 23 -3.66 6.06 -2.48
CA LEU A 23 -3.43 4.76 -1.86
C LEU A 23 -2.63 3.83 -2.79
N ALA A 24 -2.92 3.86 -4.09
CA ALA A 24 -2.22 3.06 -5.08
C ALA A 24 -0.72 3.40 -5.15
N GLU A 25 -0.36 4.68 -4.99
CA GLU A 25 1.03 5.14 -4.92
C GLU A 25 1.84 4.51 -3.76
N LEU A 26 1.17 4.08 -2.68
CA LEU A 26 1.83 3.44 -1.54
C LEU A 26 2.10 1.95 -1.77
N VAL A 27 1.39 1.30 -2.70
CA VAL A 27 1.47 -0.15 -2.91
C VAL A 27 2.70 -0.50 -3.74
N THR A 28 3.58 -1.31 -3.18
CA THR A 28 4.77 -1.81 -3.87
C THR A 28 4.58 -3.23 -4.39
N ARG A 29 5.41 -3.64 -5.36
CA ARG A 29 5.45 -5.01 -5.88
C ARG A 29 5.70 -6.03 -4.77
N ASP A 30 6.58 -5.72 -3.83
CA ASP A 30 6.92 -6.62 -2.73
C ASP A 30 5.72 -6.85 -1.82
N ALA A 31 4.92 -5.82 -1.55
CA ALA A 31 3.67 -5.96 -0.80
C ALA A 31 2.62 -6.80 -1.54
N MET A 32 2.56 -6.66 -2.88
CA MET A 32 1.67 -7.45 -3.74
C MET A 32 2.08 -8.93 -3.87
N ILE A 33 3.35 -9.26 -3.60
CA ILE A 33 3.87 -10.64 -3.60
C ILE A 33 3.92 -11.23 -2.19
N GLY A 34 3.79 -10.41 -1.15
CA GLY A 34 3.82 -10.83 0.26
C GLY A 34 5.22 -10.85 0.88
N THR A 35 6.20 -10.21 0.26
CA THR A 35 7.56 -10.06 0.81
C THR A 35 7.78 -8.73 1.52
N GLY A 36 6.79 -7.84 1.52
CA GLY A 36 6.83 -6.54 2.18
C GLY A 36 5.46 -6.08 2.70
N THR A 37 5.46 -5.03 3.51
CA THR A 37 4.25 -4.35 4.01
C THR A 37 4.18 -2.94 3.47
N VAL A 38 2.97 -2.42 3.25
CA VAL A 38 2.76 -1.02 2.90
C VAL A 38 2.97 -0.17 4.16
N ALA A 39 3.90 0.79 4.09
CA ALA A 39 4.17 1.69 5.21
C ALA A 39 3.16 2.86 5.23
N PRO A 40 2.83 3.40 6.42
CA PRO A 40 2.11 4.67 6.53
C PRO A 40 2.85 5.80 5.79
N PRO A 41 2.12 6.76 5.20
CA PRO A 41 2.73 7.91 4.56
C PRO A 41 3.53 8.73 5.58
N ALA A 42 4.67 9.27 5.15
CA ALA A 42 5.45 10.17 5.99
C ALA A 42 4.60 11.40 6.36
N PRO A 43 4.69 11.91 7.61
CA PRO A 43 3.97 13.11 8.00
C PRO A 43 4.38 14.28 7.10
N LYS A 44 3.41 14.88 6.39
CA LYS A 44 3.64 16.08 5.59
C LYS A 44 4.14 17.19 6.53
N ALA A 45 5.37 17.67 6.32
CA ALA A 45 5.94 18.74 7.12
C ALA A 45 5.00 19.96 7.08
N LYS A 46 4.59 20.43 8.27
CA LYS A 46 3.74 21.63 8.40
C LYS A 46 4.49 22.81 7.78
N ARG A 47 3.94 23.37 6.71
CA ARG A 47 4.34 24.67 6.17
C ARG A 47 3.72 25.79 6.98
#